data_AF-A0A086XS99-F1
#
_entry.id   AF-A0A086XS99-F1
#
_cell.length_a   1.000
_cell.length_b   1.000
_cell.length_c   1.000
_cell.angle_alpha   90.00
_cell.angle_beta   90.00
_cell.angle_gamma   90.00
#
_symmetry.space_group_name_H-M   'P 1'
#
loop_
_entity.id
_entity.type
_entity.pdbx_description
1 polymer ?
#
loop_
_entity_poly.entity_id
_entity_poly.type
_entity_poly.pdbx_seq_one_letter_code
_entity_poly.pdbx_strand_id
1 'polypeptide(L)' 'MGRLRFVADALGAPMPEGLPADLLAEDEAPAPEVLRFCRDYGASLDFIYLGDVASLIRYASRAMLGKAA' A
#
# COMPACT_ATOMS: atom_id res chain seq x y z
N MET A 1 -9.91 -3.46 6.75
CA MET A 1 -10.17 -2.32 5.82
C MET A 1 -9.57 -0.96 6.22
N GLY A 2 -9.32 -0.63 7.50
CA GLY A 2 -8.99 0.74 7.94
C GLY A 2 -7.78 1.42 7.28
N ARG A 3 -6.62 0.74 7.22
CA ARG A 3 -5.40 1.33 6.64
C ARG A 3 -5.44 1.45 5.12
N LEU A 4 -6.01 0.47 4.41
CA LEU A 4 -6.16 0.56 2.95
C LEU A 4 -7.09 1.73 2.56
N ARG A 5 -8.21 1.90 3.27
CA ARG A 5 -9.10 3.06 3.11
C ARG A 5 -8.35 4.37 3.32
N PHE A 6 -7.63 4.48 4.43
CA PHE A 6 -6.83 5.66 4.74
C PHE A 6 -5.84 6.00 3.61
N VAL A 7 -5.16 4.99 3.06
CA VAL A 7 -4.22 5.19 1.95
C VAL A 7 -4.95 5.62 0.67
N ALA A 8 -6.08 5.00 0.34
CA ALA A 8 -6.89 5.38 -0.82
C ALA A 8 -7.33 6.85 -0.73
N ASP A 9 -7.85 7.26 0.42
CA ASP A 9 -8.27 8.64 0.65
C ASP A 9 -7.07 9.61 0.56
N ALA A 10 -5.92 9.26 1.15
CA ALA A 10 -4.71 10.07 1.11
C ALA A 10 -4.10 10.23 -0.30
N LEU A 11 -4.23 9.21 -1.14
CA LEU A 11 -3.74 9.22 -2.53
C LEU A 11 -4.78 9.74 -3.53
N GLY A 12 -6.01 10.04 -3.10
CA GLY A 12 -7.11 10.36 -4.01
C GLY A 12 -7.46 9.21 -4.96
N ALA A 13 -7.17 7.97 -4.54
CA ALA A 13 -7.37 6.76 -5.33
C ALA A 13 -8.74 6.13 -5.03
N PRO A 14 -9.40 5.52 -6.04
CA PRO A 14 -10.61 4.75 -5.81
C PRO A 14 -10.30 3.53 -4.94
N MET A 15 -11.22 3.19 -4.05
CA MET A 15 -11.10 1.98 -3.24
C MET A 15 -11.34 0.75 -4.11
N PRO A 16 -10.49 -0.29 -4.03
CA PRO A 16 -10.79 -1.56 -4.69
C PRO A 16 -12.07 -2.19 -4.13
N GLU A 17 -12.91 -2.72 -5.02
CA GLU A 17 -14.16 -3.41 -4.69
C GLU A 17 -13.94 -4.91 -4.47
N GLY A 18 -14.91 -5.59 -3.87
CA GLY A 18 -14.91 -7.05 -3.71
C GLY A 18 -13.87 -7.61 -2.73
N LEU A 19 -13.20 -6.74 -1.97
CA LEU A 19 -12.14 -7.14 -1.06
C LEU A 19 -12.69 -7.81 0.22
N PRO A 20 -12.07 -8.92 0.67
CA PRO A 20 -12.38 -9.51 1.96
C PRO A 20 -11.91 -8.61 3.12
N ALA A 21 -12.50 -8.78 4.30
CA ALA A 21 -12.29 -7.86 5.42
C ALA A 21 -10.84 -7.82 5.93
N ASP A 22 -10.17 -8.99 5.89
CA ASP A 22 -8.76 -9.22 6.24
C ASP A 22 -7.78 -8.87 5.10
N LEU A 23 -8.31 -8.61 3.90
CA LEU A 23 -7.55 -8.27 2.69
C LEU A 23 -6.68 -9.44 2.19
N LEU A 24 -6.99 -10.69 2.53
CA LEU A 24 -6.22 -11.87 2.09
C LEU A 24 -6.95 -12.65 1.00
N ALA A 25 -6.19 -13.35 0.16
CA ALA A 25 -6.71 -14.36 -0.74
C ALA A 25 -6.88 -15.71 -0.01
N GLU A 26 -7.44 -16.71 -0.70
CA GLU A 26 -7.68 -18.04 -0.13
C GLU A 26 -6.39 -18.76 0.31
N ASP A 27 -5.25 -18.43 -0.30
CA ASP A 27 -3.93 -18.95 0.03
C ASP A 27 -3.22 -18.16 1.13
N GLU A 28 -3.93 -17.28 1.83
CA GLU A 28 -3.43 -16.36 2.85
C GLU A 28 -2.43 -15.31 2.33
N ALA A 29 -2.20 -15.23 1.02
CA ALA A 29 -1.42 -14.15 0.43
C ALA A 29 -2.25 -12.84 0.41
N PRO A 30 -1.60 -11.67 0.23
CA PRO A 30 -2.32 -10.43 -0.02
C PRO A 30 -3.29 -10.56 -1.20
N ALA A 31 -4.52 -10.09 -1.05
CA ALA A 31 -5.52 -10.14 -2.12
C ALA A 31 -5.00 -9.44 -3.40
N PRO A 32 -5.20 -10.02 -4.60
CA PRO A 32 -4.67 -9.49 -5.86
C PRO A 32 -5.06 -8.03 -6.14
N GLU A 33 -6.24 -7.61 -5.72
CA GLU A 33 -6.73 -6.25 -5.86
C GLU A 33 -5.92 -5.26 -5.02
N VAL A 34 -5.42 -5.68 -3.84
CA VAL A 34 -4.52 -4.88 -3.01
C VAL A 34 -3.16 -4.73 -3.67
N LEU A 35 -2.62 -5.83 -4.23
CA LEU A 35 -1.36 -5.79 -4.97
C LEU A 35 -1.45 -4.86 -6.19
N ARG A 36 -2.56 -4.96 -6.94
CA ARG A 36 -2.84 -4.08 -8.08
C ARG A 36 -2.94 -2.61 -7.63
N PHE A 37 -3.67 -2.34 -6.55
CA PHE A 37 -3.77 -1.00 -5.98
C PHE A 37 -2.39 -0.43 -5.58
N CYS A 38 -1.56 -1.21 -4.89
CA CYS A 38 -0.20 -0.80 -4.51
C CYS A 38 0.67 -0.47 -5.72
N ARG A 39 0.60 -1.29 -6.76
CA ARG A 39 1.33 -1.07 -8.02
C ARG A 39 0.87 0.21 -8.73
N ASP A 40 -0.44 0.38 -8.86
CA ASP A 40 -1.02 1.43 -9.72
C ASP A 40 -0.95 2.82 -9.06
N TYR A 41 -1.07 2.89 -7.73
CA TYR A 41 -1.08 4.16 -6.97
C TYR A 41 0.17 4.40 -6.12
N GLY A 42 1.14 3.47 -6.14
CA GLY A 42 2.36 3.58 -5.34
C GLY A 42 2.15 3.46 -3.83
N ALA A 43 1.09 2.75 -3.41
CA ALA A 43 0.82 2.49 -2.01
C ALA A 43 1.78 1.43 -1.42
N SER A 44 2.08 1.56 -0.12
CA SER A 44 2.94 0.62 0.60
C SER A 44 2.15 -0.57 1.14
N LEU A 45 2.51 -1.77 0.66
CA LEU A 45 1.97 -3.02 1.16
C LEU A 45 2.27 -3.23 2.64
N ASP A 46 3.52 -2.97 3.06
CA ASP A 46 3.97 -3.08 4.45
C ASP A 46 3.12 -2.21 5.39
N PHE A 47 2.81 -0.98 4.97
CA PHE A 47 1.96 -0.11 5.77
C PHE A 47 0.53 -0.66 5.89
N ILE A 48 -0.04 -1.17 4.79
CA ILE A 48 -1.42 -1.70 4.77
C ILE A 48 -1.57 -2.89 5.74
N TYR A 49 -0.63 -3.84 5.72
CA TYR A 49 -0.72 -5.07 6.50
C TYR A 49 -0.06 -4.99 7.88
N LEU A 50 1.05 -4.27 8.02
CA LEU A 50 1.85 -4.25 9.24
C LEU A 50 1.81 -2.89 9.94
N GLY A 51 1.38 -1.83 9.25
CA GLY A 51 1.47 -0.46 9.78
C GLY A 51 2.92 0.04 9.83
N ASP A 52 3.85 -0.67 9.20
CA ASP A 52 5.25 -0.31 9.20
C ASP A 52 5.51 0.81 8.19
N VAL A 53 6.10 1.90 8.68
CA VAL A 53 6.50 3.06 7.88
C VAL A 53 8.01 3.12 7.65
N ALA A 54 8.80 2.27 8.31
CA ALA A 54 10.26 2.32 8.23
C ALA A 54 10.75 2.07 6.81
N SER A 55 10.19 1.07 6.11
CA SER A 55 10.48 0.81 4.70
C SER A 55 10.16 2.01 3.82
N LEU A 56 9.00 2.66 4.04
CA LEU A 56 8.56 3.83 3.29
C LEU A 56 9.49 5.04 3.52
N ILE A 57 9.85 5.32 4.77
CA ILE A 57 10.77 6.40 5.13
C ILE A 57 12.15 6.17 4.50
N ARG A 58 12.68 4.95 4.61
CA ARG A 58 13.98 4.59 4.01
C ARG A 58 13.95 4.70 2.49
N TYR A 59 12.86 4.26 1.86
CA TYR A 59 12.69 4.38 0.41
C TYR A 59 12.61 5.85 -0.02
N ALA A 60 11.75 6.65 0.61
CA ALA A 60 11.60 8.07 0.31
C ALA A 60 12.92 8.84 0.52
N SER A 61 13.63 8.58 1.61
CA SER A 61 14.94 9.20 1.90
C SER A 61 15.94 8.90 0.79
N ARG A 62 16.07 7.65 0.34
CA ARG A 62 16.95 7.28 -0.79
C ARG A 62 16.54 7.97 -2.10
N ALA A 63 15.24 8.00 -2.39
CA ALA A 63 14.73 8.63 -3.61
C ALA A 63 14.98 10.15 -3.64
N MET A 64 14.87 10.82 -2.48
CA MET A 64 15.18 12.25 -2.37
C MET A 64 16.67 12.53 -2.53
N LEU A 65 17.53 11.72 -1.92
CA LEU A 65 18.99 11.86 -2.04
C LEU A 65 19.50 11.56 -3.46
N GLY A 66 18.92 10.57 -4.14
CA GLY A 66 19.29 10.22 -5.52
C GLY A 66 18.84 11.25 -6.57
N LYS A 67 17.87 12.11 -6.25
CA LYS A 67 17.44 13.23 -7.12
C LYS A 67 18.28 14.51 -6.93
N ALA A 68 19.13 14.55 -5.91
CA ALA A 68 20.01 15.69 -5.62
C ALA A 68 21.42 15.54 -6.23
N ALA A 69 21.66 14.48 -7.00
CA ALA A 69 22.93 14.17 -7.68
C ALA A 69 22.83 14.39 -9.20
#